data_AF-A0A1M7G5U1-F1
#
_entry.id   AF-A0A1M7G5U1-F1
#
_cell.length_a   1.000
_cell.length_b   1.000
_cell.length_c   1.000
_cell.angle_alpha   90.00
_cell.angle_beta   90.00
_cell.angle_gamma   90.00
#
_symmetry.space_group_name_H-M   'P 1'
#
loop_
_entity.id
_entity.type
_entity.pdbx_description
1 polymer ?
#
loop_
_entity_poly.entity_id
_entity_poly.type
_entity_poly.pdbx_seq_one_letter_code
_entity_poly.pdbx_strand_id
1 'polypeptide(L)' 'MGKGDKKTRKGKIAMGSYGKTRPHDQKKTKPAVAVASEEKK' A
#
# COMPACT_ATOMS: atom_id res chain seq x y z
N MET A 1 -8.92 3.52 -8.83
CA MET A 1 -8.21 2.30 -8.39
C MET A 1 -8.94 1.05 -8.90
N GLY A 2 -8.30 0.24 -9.74
CA GLY A 2 -8.93 -0.92 -10.41
C GLY A 2 -8.12 -2.21 -10.26
N LYS A 3 -8.58 -3.29 -10.91
CA LYS A 3 -7.85 -4.59 -10.91
C LYS A 3 -6.46 -4.50 -11.56
N GLY A 4 -6.24 -3.54 -12.47
CA GLY A 4 -4.94 -3.34 -13.12
C GLY A 4 -3.92 -2.53 -12.30
N ASP A 5 -4.33 -1.88 -11.21
CA ASP A 5 -3.46 -0.97 -10.47
C ASP A 5 -2.65 -1.71 -9.39
N LYS A 6 -1.39 -2.00 -9.73
CA LYS A 6 -0.44 -2.79 -8.94
C LYS A 6 -0.14 -2.24 -7.54
N LYS A 7 -0.32 -0.94 -7.32
CA LYS A 7 -0.03 -0.31 -6.02
C LYS A 7 -1.18 -0.48 -5.03
N THR A 8 -2.39 -0.71 -5.55
CA THR A 8 -3.61 -0.75 -4.75
C THR A 8 -3.90 -2.14 -4.21
N ARG A 9 -4.65 -2.22 -3.11
CA ARG A 9 -5.10 -3.50 -2.56
C ARG A 9 -5.88 -4.31 -3.61
N LYS A 10 -6.75 -3.66 -4.40
CA LYS A 10 -7.58 -4.31 -5.42
C LYS A 10 -6.76 -4.90 -6.57
N GLY A 11 -5.74 -4.18 -7.06
CA GLY A 11 -4.87 -4.74 -8.11
C GLY A 11 -3.91 -5.80 -7.58
N LYS A 12 -3.42 -5.67 -6.35
CA LYS A 12 -2.65 -6.74 -5.68
C LYS A 12 -3.46 -8.01 -5.44
N ILE A 13 -4.76 -7.90 -5.17
CA ILE A 13 -5.67 -9.06 -5.11
C ILE A 13 -5.78 -9.71 -6.49
N ALA A 14 -6.02 -8.92 -7.54
CA ALA A 14 -6.20 -9.45 -8.90
C ALA A 14 -4.95 -10.15 -9.45
N MET A 15 -3.76 -9.68 -9.10
CA MET A 15 -2.48 -10.30 -9.50
C MET A 15 -1.98 -11.37 -8.53
N GLY A 16 -2.63 -11.57 -7.38
CA GLY A 16 -2.17 -12.52 -6.36
C GLY A 16 -0.88 -12.13 -5.62
N SER A 17 -0.37 -10.90 -5.76
CA SER A 17 0.90 -10.46 -5.16
C SER A 17 0.69 -9.70 -3.83
N TYR A 18 1.68 -9.72 -2.94
CA TYR A 18 1.61 -9.10 -1.62
C TYR A 18 2.37 -7.77 -1.53
N GLY A 19 2.25 -7.05 -0.43
CA GLY A 19 3.12 -5.94 -0.05
C GLY A 19 2.41 -4.94 0.86
N LYS A 20 2.93 -3.72 0.98
CA LYS A 20 2.46 -2.73 1.97
C LYS A 20 0.93 -2.54 2.02
N THR A 21 0.27 -2.51 0.87
CA THR A 21 -1.19 -2.33 0.76
C THR A 21 -2.00 -3.64 0.81
N ARG A 22 -1.36 -4.82 0.69
CA ARG A 22 -1.96 -6.15 0.83
C ARG A 22 -0.98 -7.11 1.56
N PRO A 23 -0.82 -7.00 2.88
CA PRO A 23 0.05 -7.88 3.66
C PRO A 23 -0.52 -9.29 3.79
N HIS A 24 0.36 -10.29 3.98
CA HIS A 24 -0.02 -11.70 4.20
C HIS A 24 -0.43 -11.94 5.66
N ASP A 25 0.33 -11.38 6.60
CA ASP A 25 0.08 -11.51 8.03
C ASP A 25 -0.42 -10.18 8.59
N GLN A 26 -1.37 -10.23 9.52
CA GLN A 26 -1.81 -9.07 10.31
C GLN A 26 -0.75 -8.62 11.34
N LYS A 27 0.55 -8.80 11.06
CA LYS A 27 1.57 -8.07 11.81
C LYS A 27 1.39 -6.61 11.41
N LYS A 28 0.61 -5.90 12.23
CA LYS A 28 0.28 -4.47 12.19
C LYS A 28 1.44 -3.74 11.54
N THR A 29 1.37 -3.53 10.23
CA THR A 29 2.25 -2.58 9.59
C THR A 29 1.85 -1.28 10.23
N LYS A 30 2.65 -0.84 11.21
CA LYS A 30 2.54 0.48 11.83
C LYS A 30 2.20 1.42 10.68
N PRO A 31 1.12 2.22 10.77
CA PRO A 31 0.83 3.18 9.74
C PRO A 31 2.11 3.98 9.57
N ALA A 32 2.78 3.78 8.44
CA ALA A 32 3.91 4.60 8.06
C ALA A 32 3.28 5.94 7.80
N VAL A 33 3.24 6.71 8.89
CA VAL A 33 3.36 8.14 9.01
C VAL A 33 3.22 8.80 7.64
N ALA A 34 2.16 9.59 7.52
CA ALA A 34 2.10 10.69 6.60
C ALA A 34 3.42 11.47 6.68
N VAL A 35 4.35 11.21 5.79
CA VAL A 35 5.52 12.06 5.54
C VAL A 35 5.50 12.38 4.06
N ALA A 36 4.81 13.48 3.79
CA ALA A 36 5.04 14.51 2.77
C ALA A 36 3.76 15.36 2.82
N SER A 37 3.75 16.59 3.34
CA SER A 37 4.70 17.65 3.06
C SER A 37 4.55 18.83 4.03
N GLU A 38 5.58 19.11 4.82
CA GLU A 38 5.94 20.48 5.19
C GLU A 38 7.39 20.72 4.75
N GLU A 39 7.53 21.80 3.99
CA GLU A 39 8.72 22.64 3.80
C GLU A 39 10.02 22.05 3.22
N LYS A 40 10.30 22.48 1.98
CA LYS A 40 11.64 22.96 1.60
C LYS A 40 11.48 24.26 0.80
N LYS A 41 11.91 25.35 1.43
CA LYS A 41 12.59 26.57 0.93
C LYS A 41 12.39 26.99 -0.52
#